data_AF-A0AAU2CM34-F1
#
_entry.id   AF-A0AAU2CM34-F1
#
_cell.length_a   1.000
_cell.length_b   1.000
_cell.length_c   1.000
_cell.angle_alpha   90.00
_cell.angle_beta   90.00
_cell.angle_gamma   90.00
#
_symmetry.space_group_name_H-M   'P 1'
#
loop_
_entity.id
_entity.type
_entity.pdbx_description
1 polymer ?
#
loop_
_entity_poly.entity_id
_entity_poly.type
_entity_poly.pdbx_seq_one_letter_code
_entity_poly.pdbx_strand_id
1 'polypeptide(L)' 'MRYADGGGLTAERRATRERIRMEAGRRFERGDRTSDIAKDLRVSERSVEQWRRN' A
#
# COMPACT_ATOMS: atom_id res chain seq x y z
N MET A 1 -25.70 18.21 -3.90
CA MET A 1 -25.11 17.33 -2.86
C MET A 1 -23.64 17.68 -2.75
N ARG A 2 -23.18 18.05 -1.55
CA ARG A 2 -21.94 18.78 -1.29
C ARG A 2 -20.83 17.79 -0.94
N TYR A 3 -19.94 17.46 -1.88
CA TYR A 3 -18.61 16.96 -1.51
C TYR A 3 -17.73 18.20 -1.32
N ALA A 4 -17.88 18.84 -0.16
CA ALA A 4 -16.85 19.78 0.27
C ALA A 4 -15.66 18.93 0.73
N ASP A 5 -14.53 19.11 0.07
CA ASP A 5 -13.22 18.90 0.65
C ASP A 5 -12.84 17.45 1.06
N GLY A 6 -12.33 16.70 0.09
CA GLY A 6 -11.53 15.49 0.34
C GLY A 6 -10.46 15.23 -0.74
N GLY A 7 -10.25 16.20 -1.63
CA GLY A 7 -9.54 16.02 -2.90
C GLY A 7 -8.04 16.31 -2.87
N GLY A 8 -7.54 17.05 -1.86
CA GLY A 8 -6.12 17.41 -1.76
C GLY A 8 -5.25 16.34 -1.09
N LEU A 9 -5.79 15.69 -0.05
CA LEU A 9 -5.14 14.59 0.67
C LEU A 9 -5.15 13.26 -0.10
N THR A 10 -5.95 13.15 -1.17
CA THR A 10 -6.11 11.89 -1.91
C THR A 10 -5.02 11.66 -2.93
N ALA A 11 -4.52 12.67 -3.63
CA ALA A 11 -3.44 12.48 -4.61
C ALA A 11 -2.13 12.06 -3.92
N GLU A 12 -1.76 12.74 -2.83
CA GLU A 12 -0.54 12.43 -2.09
C GLU A 12 -0.64 11.11 -1.32
N ARG A 13 -1.80 10.81 -0.70
CA ARG A 13 -2.04 9.46 -0.12
C ARG A 13 -2.14 8.37 -1.17
N ARG A 14 -2.66 8.65 -2.37
CA ARG A 14 -2.74 7.70 -3.47
C ARG A 14 -1.33 7.43 -4.02
N ALA A 15 -0.54 8.47 -4.28
CA ALA A 15 0.85 8.34 -4.69
C ALA A 15 1.70 7.61 -3.63
N THR A 16 1.46 7.89 -2.35
CA THR A 16 2.12 7.16 -1.25
C THR A 16 1.73 5.68 -1.26
N ARG A 17 0.44 5.36 -1.41
CA ARG A 17 -0.02 3.96 -1.54
C ARG A 17 0.51 3.27 -2.78
N GLU A 18 0.59 3.97 -3.92
CA GLU A 18 1.17 3.44 -5.15
C GLU A 18 2.65 3.12 -4.98
N ARG A 19 3.42 4.01 -4.33
CA ARG A 19 4.81 3.74 -3.97
C ARG A 19 4.94 2.52 -3.05
N ILE A 20 4.10 2.44 -2.01
CA ILE A 20 4.09 1.30 -1.08
C ILE A 20 3.76 0.00 -1.81
N ARG A 21 2.81 0.02 -2.76
CA ARG A 21 2.43 -1.16 -3.55
C ARG A 21 3.57 -1.61 -4.48
N MET A 22 4.27 -0.67 -5.13
CA MET A 22 5.46 -0.98 -5.93
C MET A 22 6.59 -1.55 -5.08
N GLU A 23 6.84 -0.99 -3.89
CA GLU A 23 7.85 -1.49 -2.96
C GLU A 23 7.50 -2.92 -2.50
N ALA A 24 6.24 -3.16 -2.14
CA ALA A 24 5.75 -4.49 -1.80
C ALA A 24 5.95 -5.48 -2.96
N GLY A 25 5.66 -5.07 -4.20
CA GLY A 25 5.92 -5.89 -5.41
C GLY A 25 7.38 -6.32 -5.52
N ARG A 26 8.31 -5.37 -5.41
CA ARG A 26 9.76 -5.64 -5.43
C ARG A 26 10.23 -6.57 -4.31
N ARG A 27 9.55 -6.55 -3.17
CA ARG A 27 9.84 -7.40 -2.01
C ARG A 27 9.30 -8.82 -2.22
N PHE A 28 8.09 -8.94 -2.77
CA PHE A 28 7.54 -10.24 -3.16
C PHE A 28 8.39 -10.93 -4.23
N GLU A 29 8.94 -10.20 -5.20
CA GLU A 29 9.86 -10.73 -6.21
C GLU A 29 11.16 -11.28 -5.61
N ARG A 30 11.62 -10.72 -4.49
CA ARG A 30 12.77 -11.24 -3.73
C ARG A 30 12.42 -12.45 -2.86
N GLY A 31 11.14 -12.79 -2.73
CA GLY A 31 10.67 -13.86 -1.86
C GLY A 31 10.47 -13.45 -0.39
N ASP A 32 10.41 -12.14 -0.09
CA ASP A 32 10.15 -11.67 1.27
C ASP A 32 8.74 -12.08 1.73
N ARG A 33 8.61 -12.38 3.04
CA ARG A 33 7.33 -12.78 3.63
C ARG A 33 6.41 -11.57 3.79
N THR A 34 5.10 -11.82 3.66
CA THR A 34 4.04 -10.82 3.84
C THR A 34 4.15 -10.04 5.16
N SER A 35 4.53 -10.73 6.24
CA SER A 35 4.68 -10.15 7.59
C SER A 35 5.85 -9.18 7.68
N ASP A 36 6.99 -9.54 7.10
CA ASP A 36 8.19 -8.68 7.05
C ASP A 36 7.92 -7.44 6.19
N ILE A 37 7.25 -7.61 5.05
CA ILE A 37 6.82 -6.52 4.17
C ILE A 37 5.85 -5.57 4.88
N ALA A 38 4.87 -6.11 5.61
CA ALA A 38 3.89 -5.32 6.35
C ALA A 38 4.55 -4.47 7.44
N LYS A 39 5.53 -5.04 8.15
CA LYS A 39 6.28 -4.33 9.20
C LYS A 39 7.17 -3.24 8.62
N ASP A 40 7.88 -3.51 7.52
CA ASP A 40 8.76 -2.57 6.82
C ASP A 40 7.97 -1.36 6.28
N LEU A 41 6.82 -1.63 5.65
CA LEU A 41 5.95 -0.63 5.06
C LEU A 41 4.97 0.02 6.06
N ARG A 42 4.97 -0.43 7.32
CA ARG A 42 4.04 -0.01 8.40
C ARG A 42 2.57 -0.07 8.00
N VAL A 43 2.19 -1.15 7.32
CA VAL A 43 0.81 -1.45 6.94
C VAL A 43 0.34 -2.73 7.62
N SER A 44 -0.96 -2.98 7.62
CA SER A 44 -1.49 -4.26 8.12
C SER A 44 -1.17 -5.40 7.15
N GLU A 45 -0.87 -6.58 7.69
CA GLU A 45 -0.63 -7.81 6.92
C GLU A 45 -1.79 -8.11 5.95
N ARG A 46 -3.03 -7.89 6.39
CA ARG A 46 -4.23 -8.03 5.55
C ARG A 46 -4.17 -7.20 4.26
N SER A 47 -3.60 -5.99 4.30
CA SER A 47 -3.45 -5.15 3.10
C SER A 47 -2.41 -5.72 2.14
N VAL A 48 -1.32 -6.25 2.69
CA VAL A 48 -0.23 -6.87 1.92
C VAL A 48 -0.70 -8.20 1.32
N GLU A 49 -1.44 -9.02 2.07
CA GLU A 49 -2.12 -10.22 1.54
C GLU A 49 -3.12 -9.88 0.43
N GLN A 50 -3.86 -8.78 0.57
CA GLN A 50 -4.77 -8.31 -0.47
C GLN A 50 -4.02 -7.92 -1.75
N TRP A 51 -2.85 -7.28 -1.66
CA TRP A 51 -2.01 -6.99 -2.83
C TRP A 51 -1.41 -8.23 -3.46
N ARG A 52 -1.15 -9.28 -2.69
CA ARG A 52 -0.68 -10.57 -3.22
C ARG A 52 -1.78 -11.35 -3.95
N ARG A 53 -3.04 -11.18 -3.52
CA ARG A 53 -4.21 -11.88 -4.09
C ARG A 53 -4.83 -11.15 -5.29
N ASN A 54 -4.52 -9.87 -5.48
CA ASN A 54 -5.08 -9.01 -6.54
C ASN A 54 -4.07 -8.74 -7.65
#